data_AF-A0A811PFU5-F1
#
_entry.id   AF-A0A811PFU5-F1
#
_cell.length_a   1.000
_cell.length_b   1.000
_cell.length_c   1.000
_cell.angle_alpha   90.00
_cell.angle_beta   90.00
_cell.angle_gamma   90.00
#
_symmetry.space_group_name_H-M   'P 1'
#
loop_
_entity.id
_entity.type
_entity.pdbx_description
1 polymer ?
#
loop_
_entity_poly.entity_id
_entity_poly.type
_entity_poly.pdbx_seq_one_letter_code
_entity_poly.pdbx_strand_id
1 'polypeptide(L)'
;MELGVDYVDIELKVADKFMSFISGHKPEKCKLIVSSHNYEYTPSCEEITNLVARIQAVGADIVKVATTAKDIVDVSRMFQVMVHCQVPMIGLVMSERGLMSRVLAPKFGGYLTFGILNATKTSASGQPTVEDLLDIYNIKCIGPDTKVLGLIANPVKQSKSPILHNKCLQSIGYNAVYLPLLGDNLASFLETYSSPDFSGFSCSLPFKVDAVQCCDEHDPVAKSIGAINTIIRRPDGKLVGYNTDYIGAISAIEDGIGGPGSKDAASSPLAGRLIVVVGAGGAGKAIAYGAKEKGARVVIANRTYEKAVSLANAIGGQALRLEDLETFRPEEGMILANATSLGMYPNIDGTPIPKKALGFYDVVFDAVYAPKVTRLLREAS
;
A
#
# COMPACT_ATOMS: atom_id res chain seq x y z
N MET A 1 3.86 39.65 -14.15
CA MET A 1 4.95 39.43 -15.12
C MET A 1 5.96 40.57 -15.08
N GLU A 2 5.51 41.83 -15.16
CA GLU A 2 6.38 43.03 -15.11
C GLU A 2 7.24 43.12 -13.84
N LEU A 3 6.76 42.62 -12.70
CA LEU A 3 7.51 42.56 -11.44
C LEU A 3 8.60 41.48 -11.40
N GLY A 4 8.87 40.78 -12.51
CA GLY A 4 9.98 39.83 -12.62
C GLY A 4 9.74 38.45 -12.00
N VAL A 5 8.49 37.99 -11.94
CA VAL A 5 8.17 36.60 -11.50
C VAL A 5 8.68 35.57 -12.50
N ASP A 6 9.15 34.42 -12.02
CA ASP A 6 9.68 33.34 -12.87
C ASP A 6 8.59 32.58 -13.62
N TYR A 7 7.42 32.42 -12.99
CA TYR A 7 6.29 31.67 -13.54
C TYR A 7 4.96 32.39 -13.30
N VAL A 8 4.03 32.25 -14.24
CA VAL A 8 2.61 32.59 -14.08
C VAL A 8 1.78 31.39 -14.53
N ASP A 9 0.79 31.00 -13.72
CA ASP A 9 -0.19 29.97 -14.07
C ASP A 9 -1.53 30.64 -14.43
N ILE A 10 -2.06 30.32 -15.61
CA ILE A 10 -3.34 30.82 -16.12
C ILE A 10 -4.22 29.63 -16.54
N GLU A 11 -5.48 29.63 -16.14
CA GLU A 11 -6.42 28.61 -16.58
C GLU A 11 -6.69 28.69 -18.09
N LEU A 12 -6.70 27.53 -18.77
CA LEU A 12 -6.94 27.42 -20.21
C LEU A 12 -8.20 28.16 -20.66
N LYS A 13 -9.25 28.21 -19.83
CA LYS A 13 -10.53 28.89 -20.14
C LYS A 13 -10.37 30.38 -20.42
N VAL A 14 -9.31 31.02 -19.93
CA VAL A 14 -9.05 32.46 -20.10
C VAL A 14 -7.71 32.74 -20.79
N ALA A 15 -7.00 31.69 -21.23
CA ALA A 15 -5.66 31.81 -21.82
C ALA A 15 -5.64 32.70 -23.07
N ASP A 16 -6.58 32.54 -24.02
CA ASP A 16 -6.63 33.38 -25.23
C ASP A 16 -6.81 34.87 -24.91
N LYS A 17 -7.65 35.18 -23.92
CA LYS A 17 -7.88 36.56 -23.45
C LYS A 17 -6.63 37.11 -22.79
N PHE A 18 -5.94 36.30 -21.99
CA PHE A 18 -4.69 36.68 -21.35
C PHE A 18 -3.58 36.95 -22.37
N MET A 19 -3.43 36.08 -23.36
CA MET A 19 -2.45 36.25 -24.45
C MET A 19 -2.71 37.51 -25.27
N SER A 20 -3.98 37.81 -25.54
CA SER A 20 -4.40 39.06 -26.18
C SER A 20 -4.08 40.28 -25.31
N PHE A 21 -4.34 40.19 -24.00
CA PHE A 21 -4.08 41.26 -23.03
C PHE A 21 -2.60 41.63 -22.96
N ILE A 22 -1.71 40.63 -22.90
CA ILE A 22 -0.26 40.89 -22.92
C ILE A 22 0.25 41.22 -24.33
N SER A 23 -0.62 41.34 -25.34
CA SER A 23 -0.25 41.60 -26.74
C SER A 23 0.82 40.64 -27.26
N GLY A 24 0.85 39.40 -26.77
CA GLY A 24 1.91 38.42 -27.04
C GLY A 24 3.29 38.76 -26.45
N HIS A 25 3.45 39.88 -25.73
CA HIS A 25 4.71 40.29 -25.11
C HIS A 25 4.92 39.55 -23.79
N LYS A 26 5.54 38.39 -23.87
CA LYS A 26 6.00 37.64 -22.71
C LYS A 26 7.43 38.05 -22.36
N PRO A 27 7.73 38.54 -21.14
CA PRO A 27 9.10 38.77 -20.71
C PRO A 27 9.92 37.48 -20.83
N GLU A 28 11.15 37.55 -21.37
CA GLU A 28 11.99 36.36 -21.65
C GLU A 28 12.22 35.48 -20.40
N LYS A 29 12.28 36.10 -19.21
CA LYS A 29 12.55 35.41 -17.94
C LYS A 29 11.32 34.75 -17.32
N CYS A 30 10.11 35.07 -17.78
CA CYS A 30 8.86 34.57 -17.21
C CYS A 30 8.28 33.45 -18.09
N LYS A 31 8.09 32.25 -17.52
CA LYS A 31 7.42 31.14 -18.21
C LYS A 31 5.92 31.12 -17.91
N LEU A 32 5.12 30.92 -18.95
CA LEU A 32 3.67 30.78 -18.85
C LEU A 32 3.30 29.31 -18.70
N ILE A 33 2.75 28.96 -17.54
CA ILE A 33 2.04 27.71 -17.31
C ILE A 33 0.59 27.94 -17.71
N VAL A 34 0.05 27.09 -18.57
CA VAL A 34 -1.40 27.09 -18.84
C VAL A 34 -1.99 25.80 -18.31
N SER A 35 -3.01 25.93 -17.46
CA SER A 35 -3.53 24.81 -16.66
C SER A 35 -4.96 24.43 -17.00
N SER A 36 -5.25 23.14 -16.87
CA SER A 36 -6.60 22.56 -16.93
C SER A 36 -6.81 21.59 -15.77
N HIS A 37 -7.98 21.66 -15.16
CA HIS A 37 -8.34 20.87 -13.99
C HIS A 37 -9.63 20.09 -14.26
N ASN A 38 -9.57 18.76 -14.10
CA ASN A 38 -10.72 17.87 -14.11
C ASN A 38 -10.89 17.27 -12.70
N TYR A 39 -11.87 17.79 -11.97
CA TYR A 39 -12.18 17.37 -10.59
C TYR A 39 -13.03 16.10 -10.52
N GLU A 40 -13.49 15.58 -11.66
CA GLU A 40 -14.45 14.49 -11.72
C GLU A 40 -13.79 13.14 -12.01
N TYR A 41 -12.87 13.09 -13.00
CA TYR A 41 -12.24 11.85 -13.44
C TYR A 41 -10.93 12.11 -14.20
N THR A 42 -10.27 11.03 -14.64
CA THR A 42 -9.14 11.08 -15.56
C THR A 42 -9.60 10.62 -16.94
N PRO A 43 -9.59 11.50 -17.97
CA PRO A 43 -10.00 11.13 -19.34
C PRO A 43 -9.11 10.06 -19.98
N SER A 44 -9.47 9.62 -21.17
CA SER A 44 -8.64 8.74 -22.01
C SER A 44 -7.31 9.42 -22.40
N CYS A 45 -6.31 8.63 -22.81
CA CYS A 45 -5.04 9.18 -23.28
C CYS A 45 -5.21 10.10 -24.50
N GLU A 46 -6.15 9.79 -25.39
CA GLU A 46 -6.48 10.63 -26.54
C GLU A 46 -7.03 11.98 -26.11
N GLU A 47 -8.02 11.99 -25.20
CA GLU A 47 -8.61 13.24 -24.68
C GLU A 47 -7.58 14.10 -23.94
N ILE A 48 -6.71 13.48 -23.14
CA ILE A 48 -5.62 14.21 -22.45
C ILE A 48 -4.63 14.75 -23.49
N THR A 49 -4.26 13.98 -24.52
CA THR A 49 -3.34 14.43 -25.58
C THR A 49 -3.94 15.60 -26.37
N ASN A 50 -5.22 15.53 -26.73
CA ASN A 50 -5.95 16.63 -27.37
C ASN A 50 -6.00 17.88 -26.48
N LEU A 51 -6.16 17.70 -25.17
CA LEU A 51 -6.08 18.79 -24.20
C LEU A 51 -4.68 19.41 -24.15
N VAL A 52 -3.61 18.60 -24.15
CA VAL A 52 -2.23 19.08 -24.24
C VAL A 52 -2.04 19.93 -25.51
N ALA A 53 -2.49 19.46 -26.67
CA ALA A 53 -2.39 20.19 -27.93
C ALA A 53 -3.12 21.55 -27.89
N ARG A 54 -4.30 21.60 -27.28
CA ARG A 54 -5.04 22.85 -27.07
C ARG A 54 -4.31 23.82 -26.15
N ILE A 55 -3.69 23.32 -25.08
CA ILE A 55 -2.89 24.13 -24.16
C ILE A 55 -1.63 24.67 -24.86
N GLN A 56 -1.00 23.89 -25.72
CA GLN A 56 0.14 24.36 -26.52
C GLN A 56 -0.26 25.43 -27.53
N ALA A 57 -1.41 25.25 -28.20
CA ALA A 57 -1.89 26.17 -29.24
C ALA A 57 -2.13 27.60 -28.72
N VAL A 58 -2.41 27.77 -27.42
CA VAL A 58 -2.55 29.09 -26.79
C VAL A 58 -1.22 29.72 -26.35
N GLY A 59 -0.08 29.12 -26.71
CA GLY A 59 1.25 29.68 -26.47
C GLY A 59 1.84 29.40 -25.08
N ALA A 60 1.43 28.30 -24.43
CA ALA A 60 2.00 27.88 -23.16
C ALA A 60 3.46 27.43 -23.29
N ASP A 61 4.32 27.83 -22.35
CA ASP A 61 5.67 27.27 -22.22
C ASP A 61 5.65 25.91 -21.51
N ILE A 62 4.70 25.76 -20.59
CA ILE A 62 4.54 24.57 -19.76
C ILE A 62 3.06 24.23 -19.74
N VAL A 63 2.76 22.98 -20.08
CA VAL A 63 1.40 22.44 -20.04
C VAL A 63 1.13 21.93 -18.63
N LYS A 64 -0.01 22.28 -18.02
CA LYS A 64 -0.43 21.71 -16.74
C LYS A 64 -1.79 21.03 -16.86
N VAL A 65 -1.83 19.73 -16.57
CA VAL A 65 -3.06 18.94 -16.56
C VAL A 65 -3.19 18.26 -15.21
N ALA A 66 -4.26 18.59 -14.48
CA ALA A 66 -4.62 17.94 -13.23
C ALA A 66 -5.97 17.22 -13.40
N THR A 67 -5.99 15.91 -13.20
CA THR A 67 -7.22 15.09 -13.26
C THR A 67 -7.53 14.48 -11.89
N THR A 68 -8.58 13.66 -11.78
CA THR A 68 -8.95 12.98 -10.54
C THR A 68 -8.97 11.47 -10.73
N ALA A 69 -8.28 10.73 -9.85
CA ALA A 69 -8.32 9.28 -9.86
C ALA A 69 -9.59 8.78 -9.17
N LYS A 70 -10.40 8.02 -9.91
CA LYS A 70 -11.48 7.17 -9.37
C LYS A 70 -10.95 5.79 -9.02
N ASP A 71 -9.98 5.31 -9.78
CA ASP A 71 -9.20 4.10 -9.52
C ASP A 71 -7.70 4.44 -9.64
N ILE A 72 -6.83 3.69 -8.95
CA ILE A 72 -5.39 3.84 -9.09
C ILE A 72 -4.90 3.59 -10.52
N VAL A 73 -5.60 2.77 -11.31
CA VAL A 73 -5.23 2.51 -12.72
C VAL A 73 -5.34 3.76 -13.60
N ASP A 74 -6.09 4.78 -13.17
CA ASP A 74 -6.21 6.06 -13.88
C ASP A 74 -4.87 6.79 -14.04
N VAL A 75 -3.97 6.61 -13.09
CA VAL A 75 -2.64 7.24 -13.09
C VAL A 75 -1.81 6.82 -14.31
N SER A 76 -1.99 5.59 -14.80
CA SER A 76 -1.28 5.07 -15.97
C SER A 76 -1.46 5.94 -17.22
N ARG A 77 -2.67 6.48 -17.43
CA ARG A 77 -2.99 7.33 -18.58
C ARG A 77 -2.22 8.65 -18.54
N MET A 78 -2.08 9.22 -17.35
CA MET A 78 -1.27 10.43 -17.16
C MET A 78 0.21 10.16 -17.43
N PHE A 79 0.75 9.05 -16.92
CA PHE A 79 2.14 8.66 -17.20
C PHE A 79 2.41 8.42 -18.68
N GLN A 80 1.51 7.72 -19.37
CA GLN A 80 1.63 7.48 -20.81
C GLN A 80 1.71 8.80 -21.58
N VAL A 81 0.82 9.76 -21.29
CA VAL A 81 0.86 11.07 -21.97
C VAL A 81 2.13 11.84 -21.62
N MET A 82 2.55 11.87 -20.36
CA MET A 82 3.76 12.59 -19.93
C MET A 82 5.02 12.05 -20.61
N VAL A 83 5.20 10.73 -20.69
CA VAL A 83 6.39 10.11 -21.32
C VAL A 83 6.51 10.44 -22.81
N HIS A 84 5.39 10.65 -23.49
CA HIS A 84 5.36 11.00 -24.92
C HIS A 84 5.24 12.51 -25.18
N CYS A 85 5.10 13.33 -24.14
CA CYS A 85 4.94 14.76 -24.28
C CYS A 85 6.27 15.43 -24.68
N GLN A 86 6.29 16.11 -25.82
CA GLN A 86 7.47 16.80 -26.33
C GLN A 86 7.65 18.22 -25.79
N VAL A 87 6.74 18.66 -24.92
CA VAL A 87 6.85 19.94 -24.21
C VAL A 87 6.88 19.71 -22.70
N PRO A 88 7.45 20.66 -21.93
CA PRO A 88 7.38 20.60 -20.48
C PRO A 88 5.93 20.42 -19.98
N MET A 89 5.69 19.34 -19.23
CA MET A 89 4.35 18.98 -18.76
C MET A 89 4.32 18.75 -17.25
N ILE A 90 3.36 19.39 -16.58
CA ILE A 90 2.97 19.13 -15.20
C ILE A 90 1.71 18.26 -15.25
N GLY A 91 1.90 16.95 -15.21
CA GLY A 91 0.80 15.97 -15.18
C GLY A 91 0.57 15.46 -13.77
N LEU A 92 -0.65 15.65 -13.24
CA LEU A 92 -0.99 15.26 -11.88
C LEU A 92 -2.37 14.60 -11.84
N VAL A 93 -2.50 13.62 -10.94
CA VAL A 93 -3.77 12.97 -10.67
C VAL A 93 -4.10 13.18 -9.19
N MET A 94 -5.22 13.83 -8.92
CA MET A 94 -5.72 14.15 -7.59
C MET A 94 -6.40 12.94 -6.94
N SER A 95 -6.69 13.08 -5.64
CA SER A 95 -7.18 12.03 -4.72
C SER A 95 -6.05 11.18 -4.12
N GLU A 96 -6.37 10.43 -3.07
CA GLU A 96 -5.43 9.49 -2.44
C GLU A 96 -4.94 8.42 -3.42
N ARG A 97 -5.80 7.98 -4.35
CA ARG A 97 -5.46 7.03 -5.42
C ARG A 97 -4.46 7.62 -6.42
N GLY A 98 -4.44 8.94 -6.56
CA GLY A 98 -3.55 9.67 -7.46
C GLY A 98 -2.15 9.96 -6.91
N LEU A 99 -1.86 9.63 -5.63
CA LEU A 99 -0.58 9.95 -4.98
C LEU A 99 0.64 9.53 -5.79
N MET A 100 0.58 8.35 -6.42
CA MET A 100 1.67 7.83 -7.25
C MET A 100 2.08 8.79 -8.37
N SER A 101 1.12 9.53 -8.97
CA SER A 101 1.41 10.53 -10.01
C SER A 101 2.31 11.66 -9.52
N ARG A 102 2.21 12.00 -8.23
CA ARG A 102 2.95 13.10 -7.61
C ARG A 102 4.38 12.70 -7.27
N VAL A 103 4.56 11.46 -6.80
CA VAL A 103 5.87 10.95 -6.38
C VAL A 103 6.72 10.52 -7.57
N LEU A 104 6.11 9.86 -8.57
CA LEU A 104 6.81 9.35 -9.75
C LEU A 104 6.92 10.35 -10.90
N ALA A 105 6.60 11.63 -10.67
CA ALA A 105 6.74 12.66 -11.69
C ALA A 105 8.16 12.68 -12.31
N PRO A 106 9.27 12.61 -11.55
CA PRO A 106 10.62 12.58 -12.15
C PRO A 106 10.90 11.35 -13.03
N LYS A 107 10.30 10.19 -12.70
CA LYS A 107 10.48 8.96 -13.49
C LYS A 107 9.78 9.04 -14.83
N PHE A 108 8.60 9.64 -14.89
CA PHE A 108 7.73 9.65 -16.06
C PHE A 108 7.71 11.00 -16.81
N GLY A 109 8.73 11.85 -16.62
CA GLY A 109 8.91 13.08 -17.40
C GLY A 109 8.12 14.30 -16.91
N GLY A 110 7.58 14.27 -15.70
CA GLY A 110 6.87 15.40 -15.10
C GLY A 110 7.80 16.56 -14.78
N TYR A 111 7.44 17.76 -15.22
CA TYR A 111 8.23 18.99 -15.06
C TYR A 111 8.35 19.44 -13.61
N LEU A 112 7.26 19.36 -12.84
CA LEU A 112 7.27 19.60 -11.39
C LEU A 112 6.19 18.78 -10.69
N THR A 113 6.30 18.67 -9.37
CA THR A 113 5.26 18.17 -8.47
C THR A 113 5.03 19.14 -7.33
N PHE A 114 3.94 18.97 -6.58
CA PHE A 114 3.60 19.82 -5.44
C PHE A 114 3.65 19.02 -4.14
N GLY A 115 4.39 19.54 -3.17
CA GLY A 115 4.36 19.11 -1.77
C GLY A 115 3.82 20.23 -0.88
N ILE A 116 3.04 19.87 0.14
CA ILE A 116 2.54 20.83 1.13
C ILE A 116 3.56 21.04 2.26
N LEU A 117 3.60 22.25 2.83
CA LEU A 117 4.53 22.56 3.93
C LEU A 117 4.10 21.91 5.25
N ASN A 118 2.79 21.78 5.47
CA ASN A 118 2.23 21.15 6.67
C ASN A 118 0.90 20.47 6.34
N ALA A 119 0.62 19.34 6.99
CA ALA A 119 -0.55 18.50 6.74
C ALA A 119 -1.91 19.22 6.96
N THR A 120 -1.90 20.37 7.65
CA THR A 120 -3.07 21.20 7.91
C THR A 120 -3.48 22.12 6.75
N LYS A 121 -2.61 22.32 5.75
CA LYS A 121 -2.88 23.18 4.58
C LYS A 121 -2.75 22.37 3.30
N THR A 122 -3.85 21.81 2.81
CA THR A 122 -3.91 21.14 1.50
C THR A 122 -4.46 22.11 0.45
N SER A 123 -3.76 22.25 -0.69
CA SER A 123 -4.30 22.98 -1.84
C SER A 123 -5.03 22.06 -2.82
N ALA A 124 -4.78 20.74 -2.74
CA ALA A 124 -5.48 19.69 -3.46
C ALA A 124 -5.45 18.36 -2.68
N SER A 125 -6.45 17.50 -2.91
CA SER A 125 -6.52 16.17 -2.29
C SER A 125 -5.35 15.27 -2.75
N GLY A 126 -4.81 14.48 -1.81
CA GLY A 126 -3.73 13.52 -2.05
C GLY A 126 -2.32 14.12 -2.16
N GLN A 127 -2.11 15.36 -1.71
CA GLN A 127 -0.76 15.95 -1.68
C GLN A 127 0.09 15.40 -0.52
N PRO A 128 1.29 14.85 -0.79
CA PRO A 128 2.26 14.55 0.25
C PRO A 128 2.89 15.84 0.79
N THR A 129 3.48 15.78 1.98
CA THR A 129 4.29 16.91 2.48
C THR A 129 5.61 17.00 1.70
N VAL A 130 6.24 18.18 1.70
CA VAL A 130 7.60 18.34 1.15
C VAL A 130 8.59 17.43 1.88
N GLU A 131 8.42 17.29 3.21
CA GLU A 131 9.21 16.38 4.04
C GLU A 131 9.05 14.92 3.58
N ASP A 132 7.82 14.43 3.38
CA ASP A 132 7.59 13.06 2.89
C ASP A 132 8.22 12.83 1.51
N LEU A 133 8.10 13.80 0.59
CA LEU A 133 8.70 13.71 -0.74
C LEU A 133 10.22 13.57 -0.67
N LEU A 134 10.87 14.34 0.21
CA LEU A 134 12.32 14.34 0.35
C LEU A 134 12.84 13.16 1.15
N ASP A 135 12.23 12.88 2.30
CA ASP A 135 12.82 12.02 3.34
C ASP A 135 12.22 10.60 3.37
N ILE A 136 10.98 10.44 2.90
CA ILE A 136 10.36 9.11 2.77
C ILE A 136 10.54 8.59 1.35
N TYR A 137 10.18 9.37 0.34
CA TYR A 137 10.19 8.90 -1.05
C TYR A 137 11.50 9.14 -1.78
N ASN A 138 12.43 9.90 -1.17
CA ASN A 138 13.72 10.22 -1.78
C ASN A 138 13.57 10.77 -3.21
N ILE A 139 12.62 11.68 -3.43
CA ILE A 139 12.23 12.12 -4.78
C ILE A 139 13.39 12.61 -5.65
N LYS A 140 14.45 13.15 -5.03
CA LYS A 140 15.67 13.62 -5.72
C LYS A 140 16.47 12.49 -6.37
N CYS A 141 16.30 11.25 -5.92
CA CYS A 141 16.97 10.07 -6.45
C CYS A 141 16.12 9.31 -7.48
N ILE A 142 14.85 9.71 -7.69
CA ILE A 142 13.97 9.07 -8.64
C ILE A 142 14.31 9.56 -10.05
N GLY A 143 14.59 8.62 -10.95
CA GLY A 143 14.82 8.88 -12.37
C GLY A 143 14.15 7.84 -13.27
N PRO A 144 14.36 7.92 -14.60
CA PRO A 144 13.71 7.06 -15.58
C PRO A 144 13.91 5.56 -15.31
N ASP A 145 15.10 5.15 -14.84
CA ASP A 145 15.43 3.74 -14.59
C ASP A 145 15.04 3.22 -13.20
N THR A 146 14.58 4.10 -12.30
CA THR A 146 14.20 3.72 -10.93
C THR A 146 13.05 2.71 -10.96
N LYS A 147 13.20 1.58 -10.26
CA LYS A 147 12.14 0.58 -10.13
C LYS A 147 11.06 1.04 -9.16
N VAL A 148 9.81 0.69 -9.45
CA VAL A 148 8.66 0.97 -8.62
C VAL A 148 8.28 -0.29 -7.87
N LEU A 149 8.29 -0.17 -6.55
CA LEU A 149 7.79 -1.14 -5.60
C LEU A 149 6.61 -0.53 -4.84
N GLY A 150 5.79 -1.34 -4.19
CA GLY A 150 4.77 -0.76 -3.32
C GLY A 150 3.91 -1.74 -2.56
N LEU A 151 3.11 -1.21 -1.65
CA LEU A 151 2.10 -1.95 -0.92
C LEU A 151 0.74 -1.68 -1.55
N ILE A 152 0.11 -2.69 -2.13
CA ILE A 152 -1.29 -2.63 -2.55
C ILE A 152 -2.23 -3.05 -1.42
N ALA A 153 -3.14 -2.16 -1.04
CA ALA A 153 -4.11 -2.37 0.04
C ALA A 153 -5.31 -1.42 -0.06
N ASN A 154 -6.39 -1.75 0.65
CA ASN A 154 -7.50 -0.84 0.88
C ASN A 154 -8.08 -1.06 2.29
N PRO A 155 -7.87 -0.12 3.23
CA PRO A 155 -7.12 1.14 3.10
C PRO A 155 -5.59 0.93 3.10
N VAL A 156 -4.82 1.94 2.66
CA VAL A 156 -3.33 1.90 2.63
C VAL A 156 -2.65 2.99 3.45
N LYS A 157 -3.33 4.11 3.73
CA LYS A 157 -2.76 5.33 4.34
C LYS A 157 -1.92 5.12 5.61
N GLN A 158 -2.33 4.19 6.47
CA GLN A 158 -1.68 3.94 7.76
C GLN A 158 -0.43 3.04 7.66
N SER A 159 -0.11 2.57 6.45
CA SER A 159 1.02 1.69 6.25
C SER A 159 2.35 2.38 6.50
N LYS A 160 3.20 1.70 7.28
CA LYS A 160 4.59 2.09 7.51
C LYS A 160 5.56 1.44 6.52
N SER A 161 5.07 0.60 5.60
CA SER A 161 5.90 -0.07 4.60
C SER A 161 6.71 0.91 3.74
N PRO A 162 6.17 2.05 3.27
CA PRO A 162 6.99 3.03 2.54
C PRO A 162 8.13 3.61 3.38
N ILE A 163 7.90 3.86 4.68
CA ILE A 163 8.94 4.39 5.58
C ILE A 163 10.06 3.35 5.77
N LEU A 164 9.69 2.09 5.99
CA LEU A 164 10.66 1.01 6.17
C LEU A 164 11.45 0.73 4.89
N HIS A 165 10.75 0.45 3.79
CA HIS A 165 11.39 -0.03 2.58
C HIS A 165 12.22 1.05 1.90
N ASN A 166 11.78 2.30 1.80
CA ASN A 166 12.60 3.34 1.17
C ASN A 166 13.91 3.59 1.95
N LYS A 167 13.88 3.52 3.30
CA LYS A 167 15.11 3.58 4.11
C LYS A 167 16.04 2.40 3.83
N CYS A 168 15.50 1.18 3.77
CA CYS A 168 16.30 -0.01 3.45
C CYS A 168 16.90 0.07 2.03
N LEU A 169 16.10 0.45 1.03
CA LEU A 169 16.54 0.59 -0.37
C LEU A 169 17.67 1.62 -0.49
N GLN A 170 17.53 2.77 0.19
CA GLN A 170 18.56 3.80 0.24
C GLN A 170 19.85 3.30 0.92
N SER A 171 19.75 2.58 2.04
CA SER A 171 20.92 2.09 2.77
C SER A 171 21.77 1.09 1.98
N ILE A 172 21.17 0.37 1.03
CA ILE A 172 21.87 -0.60 0.17
C ILE A 172 22.14 -0.06 -1.23
N GLY A 173 21.78 1.20 -1.52
CA GLY A 173 21.94 1.82 -2.83
C GLY A 173 21.12 1.17 -3.95
N TYR A 174 19.99 0.53 -3.63
CA TYR A 174 19.14 -0.09 -4.65
C TYR A 174 18.24 0.96 -5.31
N ASN A 175 18.33 1.09 -6.64
CA ASN A 175 17.59 2.10 -7.41
C ASN A 175 16.10 1.76 -7.54
N ALA A 176 15.35 1.94 -6.45
CA ALA A 176 13.90 1.79 -6.41
C ALA A 176 13.24 2.76 -5.43
N VAL A 177 11.94 2.97 -5.63
CA VAL A 177 11.05 3.67 -4.72
C VAL A 177 9.89 2.77 -4.33
N TYR A 178 9.51 2.78 -3.05
CA TYR A 178 8.41 2.02 -2.49
C TYR A 178 7.23 2.92 -2.16
N LEU A 179 6.05 2.65 -2.73
CA LEU A 179 4.85 3.50 -2.60
C LEU A 179 3.70 2.82 -1.85
N PRO A 180 2.85 3.59 -1.15
CA PRO A 180 1.52 3.12 -0.78
C PRO A 180 0.59 3.20 -2.00
N LEU A 181 -0.05 2.09 -2.35
CA LEU A 181 -0.88 1.92 -3.53
C LEU A 181 -2.31 1.60 -3.10
N LEU A 182 -3.19 2.62 -3.13
CA LEU A 182 -4.61 2.46 -2.80
C LEU A 182 -5.35 1.87 -4.01
N GLY A 183 -5.48 0.54 -4.04
CA GLY A 183 -6.17 -0.18 -5.11
C GLY A 183 -7.59 -0.61 -4.72
N ASP A 184 -8.46 -0.80 -5.71
CA ASP A 184 -9.80 -1.37 -5.52
C ASP A 184 -9.91 -2.79 -6.12
N ASN A 185 -9.16 -3.07 -7.20
CA ASN A 185 -9.08 -4.39 -7.83
C ASN A 185 -7.62 -4.78 -8.14
N LEU A 186 -7.15 -5.89 -7.58
CA LEU A 186 -5.77 -6.33 -7.74
C LEU A 186 -5.44 -6.74 -9.19
N ALA A 187 -6.33 -7.47 -9.86
CA ALA A 187 -6.08 -7.98 -11.21
C ALA A 187 -5.90 -6.83 -12.21
N SER A 188 -6.83 -5.87 -12.21
CA SER A 188 -6.77 -4.68 -13.06
C SER A 188 -5.52 -3.83 -12.77
N PHE A 189 -5.13 -3.72 -11.49
CA PHE A 189 -3.89 -3.06 -11.11
C PHE A 189 -2.66 -3.76 -11.72
N LEU A 190 -2.53 -5.08 -11.57
CA LEU A 190 -1.37 -5.84 -12.05
C LEU A 190 -1.30 -5.87 -13.59
N GLU A 191 -2.45 -5.89 -14.27
CA GLU A 191 -2.56 -5.80 -15.72
C GLU A 191 -2.11 -4.42 -16.23
N THR A 192 -2.64 -3.35 -15.62
CA THR A 192 -2.30 -1.96 -15.98
C THR A 192 -0.83 -1.66 -15.76
N TYR A 193 -0.27 -2.13 -14.64
CA TYR A 193 1.12 -1.90 -14.24
C TYR A 193 1.98 -3.15 -14.52
N SER A 194 1.85 -3.66 -15.74
CA SER A 194 2.54 -4.88 -16.23
C SER A 194 3.99 -4.65 -16.68
N SER A 195 4.41 -3.40 -16.84
CA SER A 195 5.75 -3.08 -17.34
C SER A 195 6.87 -3.48 -16.36
N PRO A 196 8.11 -3.69 -16.83
CA PRO A 196 9.27 -3.98 -15.98
C PRO A 196 9.65 -2.86 -15.00
N ASP A 197 9.04 -1.67 -15.11
CA ASP A 197 9.20 -0.60 -14.12
C ASP A 197 8.60 -1.00 -12.78
N PHE A 198 7.51 -1.75 -12.79
CA PHE A 198 6.81 -2.19 -11.59
C PHE A 198 7.27 -3.60 -11.23
N SER A 199 8.29 -3.68 -10.37
CA SER A 199 9.08 -4.91 -10.19
C SER A 199 8.62 -5.78 -9.01
N GLY A 200 7.79 -5.27 -8.11
CA GLY A 200 7.31 -6.06 -6.98
C GLY A 200 6.34 -5.32 -6.07
N PHE A 201 5.49 -6.10 -5.40
CA PHE A 201 4.42 -5.56 -4.57
C PHE A 201 4.29 -6.34 -3.27
N SER A 202 4.12 -5.66 -2.15
CA SER A 202 3.48 -6.27 -0.99
C SER A 202 1.97 -6.17 -1.15
N CYS A 203 1.23 -7.17 -0.68
CA CYS A 203 -0.23 -7.18 -0.65
C CYS A 203 -0.71 -7.23 0.80
N SER A 204 -1.66 -6.38 1.16
CA SER A 204 -2.38 -6.46 2.44
C SER A 204 -3.87 -6.63 2.22
N LEU A 205 -4.69 -6.43 3.26
CA LEU A 205 -6.13 -6.55 3.15
C LEU A 205 -6.67 -5.61 2.05
N PRO A 206 -7.64 -6.07 1.23
CA PRO A 206 -8.22 -7.42 1.19
C PRO A 206 -7.49 -8.41 0.25
N PHE A 207 -6.43 -7.98 -0.44
CA PHE A 207 -5.90 -8.61 -1.66
C PHE A 207 -5.06 -9.88 -1.50
N LYS A 208 -4.76 -10.31 -0.26
CA LYS A 208 -3.86 -11.47 -0.06
C LYS A 208 -4.36 -12.78 -0.67
N VAL A 209 -5.68 -12.99 -0.69
CA VAL A 209 -6.28 -14.19 -1.27
C VAL A 209 -6.41 -14.05 -2.78
N ASP A 210 -6.82 -12.88 -3.26
CA ASP A 210 -6.93 -12.58 -4.70
C ASP A 210 -5.57 -12.71 -5.41
N ALA A 211 -4.48 -12.35 -4.72
CA ALA A 211 -3.11 -12.49 -5.23
C ALA A 211 -2.74 -13.93 -5.63
N VAL A 212 -3.39 -14.95 -5.05
CA VAL A 212 -3.22 -16.35 -5.43
C VAL A 212 -3.73 -16.61 -6.84
N GLN A 213 -4.82 -15.95 -7.24
CA GLN A 213 -5.36 -16.08 -8.60
C GLN A 213 -4.62 -15.21 -9.61
N CYS A 214 -3.96 -14.13 -9.15
CA CYS A 214 -3.26 -13.20 -10.03
C CYS A 214 -1.80 -13.55 -10.31
N CYS A 215 -1.15 -14.40 -9.50
CA CYS A 215 0.24 -14.80 -9.74
C CYS A 215 0.34 -16.02 -10.65
N ASP A 216 1.29 -16.00 -11.58
CA ASP A 216 1.58 -17.09 -12.52
C ASP A 216 2.20 -18.32 -11.83
N GLU A 217 3.06 -18.07 -10.84
CA GLU A 217 3.77 -19.09 -10.07
C GLU A 217 3.70 -18.77 -8.57
N HIS A 218 3.64 -19.81 -7.74
CA HIS A 218 3.57 -19.65 -6.28
C HIS A 218 4.72 -20.40 -5.63
N ASP A 219 5.35 -19.76 -4.65
CA ASP A 219 6.22 -20.44 -3.70
C ASP A 219 5.45 -21.59 -2.98
N PRO A 220 6.09 -22.74 -2.69
CA PRO A 220 5.42 -23.87 -2.04
C PRO A 220 4.72 -23.53 -0.72
N VAL A 221 5.30 -22.62 0.07
CA VAL A 221 4.70 -22.17 1.34
C VAL A 221 3.50 -21.28 1.06
N ALA A 222 3.62 -20.33 0.14
CA ALA A 222 2.50 -19.47 -0.25
C ALA A 222 1.31 -20.27 -0.81
N LYS A 223 1.59 -21.29 -1.63
CA LYS A 223 0.59 -22.22 -2.15
C LYS A 223 -0.10 -23.01 -1.03
N SER A 224 0.66 -23.49 -0.05
CA SER A 224 0.12 -24.24 1.11
C SER A 224 -0.75 -23.36 2.02
N ILE A 225 -0.34 -22.10 2.21
CA ILE A 225 -1.13 -21.12 2.97
C ILE A 225 -2.40 -20.73 2.21
N GLY A 226 -2.34 -20.65 0.88
CA GLY A 226 -3.44 -20.14 0.06
C GLY A 226 -3.69 -18.64 0.27
N ALA A 227 -2.59 -17.90 0.46
CA ALA A 227 -2.55 -16.43 0.50
C ALA A 227 -1.13 -15.93 0.16
N ILE A 228 -1.04 -14.84 -0.60
CA ILE A 228 0.22 -14.19 -1.01
C ILE A 228 0.24 -12.77 -0.44
N ASN A 229 1.34 -12.41 0.22
CA ASN A 229 1.56 -11.04 0.71
C ASN A 229 2.71 -10.34 -0.02
N THR A 230 3.43 -11.05 -0.91
CA THR A 230 4.60 -10.56 -1.63
C THR A 230 4.57 -11.08 -3.05
N ILE A 231 4.55 -10.20 -4.04
CA ILE A 231 4.58 -10.50 -5.45
C ILE A 231 5.89 -9.97 -6.02
N ILE A 232 6.64 -10.80 -6.73
CA ILE A 232 7.85 -10.40 -7.43
C ILE A 232 7.62 -10.58 -8.93
N ARG A 233 7.86 -9.53 -9.72
CA ARG A 233 7.90 -9.63 -11.17
C ARG A 233 9.30 -10.06 -11.60
N ARG A 234 9.41 -11.24 -12.19
CA ARG A 234 10.68 -11.76 -12.73
C ARG A 234 11.05 -11.09 -14.06
N PRO A 235 12.32 -11.21 -14.51
CA PRO A 235 12.75 -10.68 -15.81
C PRO A 235 11.99 -11.25 -17.01
N ASP A 236 11.40 -12.44 -16.90
CA ASP A 236 10.53 -13.06 -17.92
C ASP A 236 9.10 -12.47 -17.93
N GLY A 237 8.83 -11.49 -17.06
CA GLY A 237 7.53 -10.81 -16.94
C GLY A 237 6.55 -11.50 -15.98
N LYS A 238 6.82 -12.75 -15.57
CA LYS A 238 5.92 -13.53 -14.71
C LYS A 238 5.88 -12.98 -13.29
N LEU A 239 4.70 -13.11 -12.69
CA LEU A 239 4.43 -12.77 -11.30
C LEU A 239 4.58 -14.01 -10.42
N VAL A 240 5.54 -13.97 -9.50
CA VAL A 240 5.78 -15.03 -8.53
C VAL A 240 5.30 -14.59 -7.15
N GLY A 241 4.42 -15.38 -6.55
CA GLY A 241 3.80 -15.10 -5.27
C GLY A 241 4.48 -15.81 -4.10
N TYR A 242 4.75 -15.04 -3.04
CA TYR A 242 5.35 -15.50 -1.80
C TYR A 242 4.49 -15.09 -0.59
N ASN A 243 4.72 -15.76 0.53
CA ASN A 243 4.13 -15.40 1.82
C ASN A 243 5.23 -15.26 2.87
N THR A 244 5.37 -14.07 3.43
CA THR A 244 6.31 -13.77 4.53
C THR A 244 5.61 -13.47 5.85
N ASP A 245 4.27 -13.42 5.86
CA ASP A 245 3.47 -13.18 7.07
C ASP A 245 3.66 -14.32 8.09
N TYR A 246 3.72 -15.58 7.64
CA TYR A 246 3.78 -16.73 8.54
C TYR A 246 5.03 -16.70 9.41
N ILE A 247 6.21 -16.49 8.82
CA ILE A 247 7.47 -16.49 9.55
C ILE A 247 7.55 -15.27 10.47
N GLY A 248 7.12 -14.10 10.00
CA GLY A 248 7.13 -12.88 10.81
C GLY A 248 6.26 -13.00 12.06
N ALA A 249 5.03 -13.51 11.91
CA ALA A 249 4.13 -13.67 13.05
C ALA A 249 4.60 -14.77 14.02
N ILE A 250 5.02 -15.93 13.50
CA ILE A 250 5.47 -17.03 14.35
C ILE A 250 6.74 -16.67 15.11
N SER A 251 7.73 -16.05 14.45
CA SER A 251 8.94 -15.59 15.15
C SER A 251 8.62 -14.55 16.23
N ALA A 252 7.67 -13.64 15.99
CA ALA A 252 7.25 -12.67 17.01
C ALA A 252 6.53 -13.33 18.21
N ILE A 253 5.71 -14.35 17.95
CA ILE A 253 5.05 -15.13 19.00
C ILE A 253 6.08 -15.92 19.80
N GLU A 254 7.01 -16.61 19.15
CA GLU A 254 8.10 -17.35 19.81
C GLU A 254 8.96 -16.39 20.67
N ASP A 255 9.28 -15.20 20.17
CA ASP A 255 9.99 -14.16 20.94
C ASP A 255 9.21 -13.71 22.18
N GLY A 256 7.89 -13.50 22.04
CA GLY A 256 7.01 -13.13 23.16
C GLY A 256 6.90 -14.19 24.27
N ILE A 257 7.21 -15.47 23.98
CA ILE A 257 7.25 -16.55 24.97
C ILE A 257 8.60 -16.59 25.73
N GLY A 258 9.62 -15.89 25.23
CA GLY A 258 10.99 -15.92 25.74
C GLY A 258 12.04 -16.33 24.71
N GLY A 259 11.69 -16.32 23.42
CA GLY A 259 12.56 -16.67 22.29
C GLY A 259 12.40 -18.13 21.85
N PRO A 260 13.01 -18.52 20.71
CA PRO A 260 13.34 -19.93 20.52
C PRO A 260 14.14 -20.36 21.76
N GLY A 261 13.92 -21.58 22.27
CA GLY A 261 14.78 -22.11 23.34
C GLY A 261 16.28 -21.99 22.97
N SER A 262 17.20 -22.35 23.88
CA SER A 262 18.64 -22.44 23.57
C SER A 262 18.86 -22.99 22.15
N LYS A 263 19.88 -22.53 21.40
CA LYS A 263 20.13 -23.01 20.02
C LYS A 263 20.18 -24.55 19.87
N ASP A 264 20.32 -25.28 20.98
CA ASP A 264 20.26 -26.73 21.13
C ASP A 264 18.86 -27.33 21.43
N ALA A 265 17.81 -26.51 21.48
CA ALA A 265 16.44 -26.94 21.73
C ALA A 265 15.90 -27.65 20.48
N ALA A 266 15.74 -28.96 20.58
CA ALA A 266 15.28 -29.81 19.47
C ALA A 266 13.83 -29.54 19.02
N SER A 267 13.04 -28.75 19.76
CA SER A 267 11.65 -28.43 19.43
C SER A 267 11.32 -26.94 19.60
N SER A 268 10.40 -26.43 18.77
CA SER A 268 9.83 -25.09 18.93
C SER A 268 9.14 -24.93 20.29
N PRO A 269 9.18 -23.73 20.92
CA PRO A 269 8.40 -23.43 22.12
C PRO A 269 6.87 -23.50 21.89
N LEU A 270 6.42 -23.53 20.62
CA LEU A 270 5.01 -23.70 20.26
C LEU A 270 4.58 -25.17 20.19
N ALA A 271 5.51 -26.12 20.21
CA ALA A 271 5.18 -27.54 20.10
C ALA A 271 4.25 -27.98 21.23
N GLY A 272 3.09 -28.54 20.89
CA GLY A 272 2.06 -28.97 21.83
C GLY A 272 1.20 -27.85 22.45
N ARG A 273 1.61 -26.58 22.36
CA ARG A 273 0.84 -25.43 22.83
C ARG A 273 -0.43 -25.24 22.00
N LEU A 274 -1.46 -24.67 22.62
CA LEU A 274 -2.70 -24.30 21.93
C LEU A 274 -2.67 -22.83 21.49
N ILE A 275 -2.74 -22.61 20.18
CA ILE A 275 -2.83 -21.28 19.58
C ILE A 275 -4.25 -21.05 19.07
N VAL A 276 -4.90 -20.02 19.59
CA VAL A 276 -6.22 -19.55 19.16
C VAL A 276 -6.02 -18.38 18.19
N VAL A 277 -6.22 -18.66 16.90
CA VAL A 277 -6.13 -17.66 15.84
C VAL A 277 -7.50 -17.03 15.62
N VAL A 278 -7.60 -15.72 15.82
CA VAL A 278 -8.83 -14.97 15.55
C VAL A 278 -8.75 -14.37 14.16
N GLY A 279 -9.61 -14.84 13.26
CA GLY A 279 -9.67 -14.42 11.86
C GLY A 279 -9.20 -15.51 10.89
N ALA A 280 -9.98 -15.72 9.84
CA ALA A 280 -9.69 -16.70 8.77
C ALA A 280 -9.33 -16.05 7.42
N GLY A 281 -8.81 -14.81 7.44
CA GLY A 281 -8.30 -14.09 6.28
C GLY A 281 -6.86 -14.47 5.93
N GLY A 282 -6.23 -13.76 4.98
CA GLY A 282 -4.86 -14.07 4.54
C GLY A 282 -3.81 -14.12 5.67
N ALA A 283 -3.86 -13.19 6.62
CA ALA A 283 -3.00 -13.21 7.80
C ALA A 283 -3.32 -14.40 8.73
N GLY A 284 -4.60 -14.67 8.95
CA GLY A 284 -5.04 -15.81 9.78
C GLY A 284 -4.60 -17.15 9.20
N LYS A 285 -4.69 -17.33 7.87
CA LYS A 285 -4.17 -18.50 7.17
C LYS A 285 -2.66 -18.66 7.38
N ALA A 286 -1.89 -17.57 7.27
CA ALA A 286 -0.45 -17.60 7.43
C ALA A 286 -0.04 -17.95 8.88
N ILE A 287 -0.68 -17.36 9.89
CA ILE A 287 -0.43 -17.67 11.31
C ILE A 287 -0.81 -19.11 11.61
N ALA A 288 -1.99 -19.57 11.19
CA ALA A 288 -2.45 -20.93 11.41
C ALA A 288 -1.51 -21.98 10.78
N TYR A 289 -1.06 -21.73 9.55
CA TYR A 289 -0.08 -22.57 8.87
C TYR A 289 1.24 -22.61 9.65
N GLY A 290 1.82 -21.45 9.96
CA GLY A 290 3.10 -21.40 10.66
C GLY A 290 3.04 -22.03 12.05
N ALA A 291 1.92 -21.88 12.77
CA ALA A 291 1.68 -22.50 14.06
C ALA A 291 1.69 -24.04 13.96
N LYS A 292 0.97 -24.58 12.97
CA LYS A 292 0.94 -26.02 12.68
C LYS A 292 2.33 -26.56 12.35
N GLU A 293 3.09 -25.88 11.49
CA GLU A 293 4.45 -26.30 11.11
C GLU A 293 5.41 -26.33 12.32
N LYS A 294 5.14 -25.53 13.36
CA LYS A 294 5.88 -25.55 14.63
C LYS A 294 5.36 -26.59 15.63
N GLY A 295 4.35 -27.39 15.28
CA GLY A 295 3.79 -28.45 16.12
C GLY A 295 2.74 -27.97 17.13
N ALA A 296 2.20 -26.75 16.97
CA ALA A 296 1.13 -26.26 17.82
C ALA A 296 -0.22 -26.90 17.45
N ARG A 297 -1.11 -27.04 18.44
CA ARG A 297 -2.54 -27.26 18.20
C ARG A 297 -3.17 -25.91 17.86
N VAL A 298 -4.04 -25.89 16.86
CA VAL A 298 -4.59 -24.62 16.34
C VAL A 298 -6.11 -24.63 16.40
N VAL A 299 -6.67 -23.57 16.98
CA VAL A 299 -8.10 -23.25 16.95
C VAL A 299 -8.30 -21.99 16.11
N ILE A 300 -9.26 -22.02 15.20
CA ILE A 300 -9.61 -20.89 14.34
C ILE A 300 -10.96 -20.32 14.80
N ALA A 301 -10.94 -19.13 15.38
CA ALA A 301 -12.14 -18.37 15.73
C ALA A 301 -12.44 -17.35 14.63
N ASN A 302 -13.64 -17.34 14.06
CA ASN A 302 -14.00 -16.36 13.03
C ASN A 302 -15.48 -15.98 13.04
N ARG A 303 -15.79 -14.75 12.62
CA ARG A 303 -17.18 -14.25 12.52
C ARG A 303 -18.00 -15.05 11.51
N THR A 304 -17.43 -15.34 10.35
CA THR A 304 -18.03 -16.25 9.36
C THR A 304 -17.53 -17.66 9.65
N TYR A 305 -18.35 -18.46 10.31
CA TYR A 305 -17.96 -19.76 10.85
C TYR A 305 -17.46 -20.72 9.76
N GLU A 306 -18.04 -20.68 8.57
CA GLU A 306 -17.67 -21.53 7.43
C GLU A 306 -16.22 -21.31 7.01
N LYS A 307 -15.72 -20.07 7.12
CA LYS A 307 -14.30 -19.77 6.86
C LYS A 307 -13.38 -20.36 7.94
N ALA A 308 -13.81 -20.39 9.21
CA ALA A 308 -13.06 -21.06 10.26
C ALA A 308 -13.01 -22.57 10.04
N VAL A 309 -14.14 -23.20 9.69
CA VAL A 309 -14.22 -24.64 9.35
C VAL A 309 -13.31 -24.98 8.18
N SER A 310 -13.36 -24.20 7.09
CA SER A 310 -12.51 -24.43 5.93
C SER A 310 -11.02 -24.35 6.28
N LEU A 311 -10.60 -23.34 7.05
CA LEU A 311 -9.20 -23.20 7.47
C LEU A 311 -8.78 -24.30 8.45
N ALA A 312 -9.62 -24.61 9.44
CA ALA A 312 -9.36 -25.69 10.41
C ALA A 312 -9.16 -27.04 9.71
N ASN A 313 -10.02 -27.39 8.76
CA ASN A 313 -9.88 -28.63 7.98
C ASN A 313 -8.59 -28.65 7.16
N ALA A 314 -8.18 -27.52 6.57
CA ALA A 314 -6.96 -27.44 5.76
C ALA A 314 -5.68 -27.65 6.59
N ILE A 315 -5.68 -27.24 7.86
CA ILE A 315 -4.51 -27.31 8.74
C ILE A 315 -4.59 -28.43 9.78
N GLY A 316 -5.71 -29.15 9.89
CA GLY A 316 -5.93 -30.18 10.91
C GLY A 316 -6.19 -29.61 12.30
N GLY A 317 -6.82 -28.44 12.38
CA GLY A 317 -7.18 -27.75 13.63
C GLY A 317 -8.66 -27.87 13.97
N GLN A 318 -9.10 -27.05 14.94
CA GLN A 318 -10.49 -26.95 15.37
C GLN A 318 -11.09 -25.60 14.94
N ALA A 319 -12.33 -25.60 14.49
CA ALA A 319 -13.08 -24.36 14.21
C ALA A 319 -13.88 -23.94 15.44
N LEU A 320 -14.00 -22.62 15.62
CA LEU A 320 -14.76 -21.99 16.69
C LEU A 320 -15.55 -20.80 16.14
N ARG A 321 -16.80 -20.64 16.59
CA ARG A 321 -17.56 -19.42 16.31
C ARG A 321 -16.97 -18.29 17.14
N LEU A 322 -16.86 -17.09 16.57
CA LEU A 322 -16.29 -15.96 17.30
C LEU A 322 -17.04 -15.65 18.60
N GLU A 323 -18.35 -15.90 18.65
CA GLU A 323 -19.19 -15.71 19.84
C GLU A 323 -18.85 -16.67 21.00
N ASP A 324 -18.31 -17.85 20.69
CA ASP A 324 -17.91 -18.86 21.68
C ASP A 324 -16.50 -18.61 22.24
N LEU A 325 -15.75 -17.66 21.66
CA LEU A 325 -14.35 -17.40 22.03
C LEU A 325 -14.18 -16.96 23.48
N GLU A 326 -15.16 -16.25 24.05
CA GLU A 326 -15.11 -15.76 25.43
C GLU A 326 -15.09 -16.90 26.47
N THR A 327 -15.81 -17.98 26.19
CA THR A 327 -16.02 -19.12 27.08
C THR A 327 -15.12 -20.31 26.73
N PHE A 328 -14.45 -20.27 25.58
CA PHE A 328 -13.53 -21.32 25.13
C PHE A 328 -12.27 -21.38 25.99
N ARG A 329 -12.22 -22.37 26.90
CA ARG A 329 -11.14 -22.58 27.87
C ARG A 329 -10.84 -24.06 28.08
N PRO A 330 -10.30 -24.74 27.06
CA PRO A 330 -9.94 -26.14 27.19
C PRO A 330 -8.74 -26.37 28.12
N GLU A 331 -7.86 -25.38 28.27
CA GLU A 331 -6.64 -25.42 29.10
C GLU A 331 -6.16 -24.00 29.45
N GLU A 332 -5.24 -23.91 30.41
CA GLU A 332 -4.51 -22.68 30.77
C GLU A 332 -3.24 -22.51 29.91
N GLY A 333 -2.70 -21.30 29.84
CA GLY A 333 -1.43 -21.02 29.16
C GLY A 333 -1.52 -21.11 27.62
N MET A 334 -2.69 -20.80 27.08
CA MET A 334 -2.94 -20.71 25.64
C MET A 334 -2.24 -19.49 25.03
N ILE A 335 -2.21 -19.41 23.70
CA ILE A 335 -1.69 -18.25 22.96
C ILE A 335 -2.83 -17.68 22.11
N LEU A 336 -3.09 -16.39 22.21
CA LEU A 336 -4.09 -15.70 21.37
C LEU A 336 -3.38 -14.95 20.25
N ALA A 337 -3.82 -15.13 19.01
CA ALA A 337 -3.30 -14.41 17.86
C ALA A 337 -4.44 -13.73 17.07
N ASN A 338 -4.60 -12.41 17.23
CA ASN A 338 -5.54 -11.64 16.42
C ASN A 338 -4.97 -11.39 15.02
N ALA A 339 -5.68 -11.89 14.02
CA ALA A 339 -5.38 -11.73 12.59
C ALA A 339 -6.49 -10.97 11.83
N THR A 340 -7.41 -10.32 12.57
CA THR A 340 -8.48 -9.49 12.02
C THR A 340 -8.03 -8.02 11.91
N SER A 341 -8.91 -7.16 11.40
CA SER A 341 -8.74 -5.71 11.43
C SER A 341 -9.38 -5.03 12.65
N LEU A 342 -9.89 -5.80 13.63
CA LEU A 342 -10.44 -5.22 14.86
C LEU A 342 -9.34 -4.54 15.67
N GLY A 343 -9.62 -3.32 16.15
CA GLY A 343 -8.63 -2.49 16.84
C GLY A 343 -7.77 -1.63 15.91
N MET A 344 -7.89 -1.81 14.58
CA MET A 344 -7.18 -0.97 13.60
C MET A 344 -7.86 0.39 13.45
N TYR A 345 -7.07 1.45 13.26
CA TYR A 345 -7.57 2.79 12.96
C TYR A 345 -8.57 2.78 11.77
N PRO A 346 -9.70 3.49 11.86
CA PRO A 346 -10.12 4.40 12.93
C PRO A 346 -10.80 3.71 14.13
N ASN A 347 -11.11 2.42 14.04
CA ASN A 347 -11.87 1.67 15.03
C ASN A 347 -10.99 1.12 16.17
N ILE A 348 -10.29 2.02 16.85
CA ILE A 348 -9.26 1.68 17.86
C ILE A 348 -9.79 1.03 19.14
N ASP A 349 -11.10 1.16 19.40
CA ASP A 349 -11.78 0.58 20.57
C ASP A 349 -12.31 -0.84 20.32
N GLY A 350 -12.12 -1.39 19.12
CA GLY A 350 -12.44 -2.77 18.81
C GLY A 350 -11.49 -3.75 19.51
N THR A 351 -12.04 -4.87 19.99
CA THR A 351 -11.27 -6.02 20.50
C THR A 351 -11.99 -7.31 20.11
N PRO A 352 -11.28 -8.40 19.76
CA PRO A 352 -11.91 -9.68 19.42
C PRO A 352 -12.46 -10.45 20.63
N ILE A 353 -11.97 -10.16 21.84
CA ILE A 353 -12.31 -10.87 23.07
C ILE A 353 -12.36 -9.88 24.26
N PRO A 354 -13.25 -10.07 25.25
CA PRO A 354 -13.28 -9.20 26.42
C PRO A 354 -12.12 -9.48 27.39
N LYS A 355 -11.64 -8.44 28.09
CA LYS A 355 -10.58 -8.50 29.12
C LYS A 355 -10.67 -9.71 30.07
N LYS A 356 -11.86 -10.04 30.57
CA LYS A 356 -12.06 -11.15 31.52
C LYS A 356 -11.63 -12.54 31.00
N ALA A 357 -11.53 -12.71 29.69
CA ALA A 357 -11.08 -13.95 29.07
C ALA A 357 -9.60 -13.91 28.64
N LEU A 358 -8.88 -12.79 28.84
CA LEU A 358 -7.46 -12.69 28.51
C LEU A 358 -6.55 -13.39 29.52
N GLY A 359 -7.00 -13.57 30.76
CA GLY A 359 -6.20 -14.20 31.82
C GLY A 359 -5.84 -15.67 31.59
N PHE A 360 -6.38 -16.31 30.56
CA PHE A 360 -6.12 -17.71 30.18
C PHE A 360 -5.01 -17.85 29.12
N TYR A 361 -4.45 -16.72 28.68
CA TYR A 361 -3.45 -16.68 27.62
C TYR A 361 -2.10 -16.18 28.17
N ASP A 362 -1.05 -16.97 27.97
CA ASP A 362 0.33 -16.60 28.32
C ASP A 362 0.87 -15.50 27.40
N VAL A 363 0.46 -15.55 26.13
CA VAL A 363 0.90 -14.61 25.09
C VAL A 363 -0.29 -14.17 24.25
N VAL A 364 -0.36 -12.85 24.03
CA VAL A 364 -1.35 -12.23 23.14
C VAL A 364 -0.62 -11.49 22.02
N PHE A 365 -0.79 -11.97 20.80
CA PHE A 365 -0.28 -11.37 19.57
C PHE A 365 -1.40 -10.64 18.83
N ASP A 366 -1.07 -9.48 18.27
CA ASP A 366 -1.97 -8.70 17.43
C ASP A 366 -1.28 -8.33 16.12
N ALA A 367 -1.85 -8.76 14.99
CA ALA A 367 -1.37 -8.40 13.65
C ALA A 367 -1.62 -6.92 13.32
N VAL A 368 -2.53 -6.26 14.06
CA VAL A 368 -2.77 -4.83 13.94
C VAL A 368 -1.61 -4.06 14.56
N TYR A 369 -0.95 -3.22 13.75
CA TYR A 369 0.19 -2.38 14.17
C TYR A 369 -0.13 -0.87 14.19
N ALA A 370 -1.35 -0.50 13.78
CA ALA A 370 -1.83 0.88 13.72
C ALA A 370 -3.20 0.97 14.41
N PRO A 371 -3.25 1.29 15.72
CA PRO A 371 -2.16 1.80 16.56
C PRO A 371 -1.17 0.73 17.03
N LYS A 372 0.01 1.14 17.51
CA LYS A 372 1.05 0.23 18.03
C LYS A 372 0.57 -0.58 19.25
N VAL A 373 -0.27 0.02 20.08
CA VAL A 373 -0.89 -0.63 21.26
C VAL A 373 -2.39 -0.58 21.07
N THR A 374 -2.97 -1.69 20.61
CA THR A 374 -4.41 -1.84 20.42
C THR A 374 -5.12 -1.99 21.77
N ARG A 375 -6.46 -1.90 21.75
CA ARG A 375 -7.26 -2.24 22.94
C ARG A 375 -6.97 -3.66 23.43
N LEU A 376 -6.84 -4.62 22.51
CA LEU A 376 -6.51 -6.01 22.84
C LEU A 376 -5.21 -6.10 23.64
N LEU A 377 -4.11 -5.54 23.11
CA LEU A 377 -2.81 -5.58 23.78
C LEU A 377 -2.82 -4.82 25.12
N ARG A 378 -3.52 -3.68 25.19
CA ARG A 378 -3.66 -2.91 26.42
C ARG A 378 -4.45 -3.64 27.51
N GLU A 379 -5.45 -4.44 27.14
CA GLU A 379 -6.24 -5.22 28.10
C GLU A 379 -5.54 -6.52 28.51
N ALA A 380 -4.62 -7.02 27.70
CA ALA A 380 -3.80 -8.21 27.94
C ALA A 380 -2.56 -7.94 28.83
N SER A 381 -2.10 -6.68 28.87
CA SER A 381 -1.06 -6.21 29.79
C SER A 381 -1.66 -5.91 31.17
#